data_AF-D7L8V7-F1
#
_entry.id   AF-D7L8V7-F1
#
_cell.length_a   1.000
_cell.length_b   1.000
_cell.length_c   1.000
_cell.angle_alpha   90.00
_cell.angle_beta   90.00
_cell.angle_gamma   90.00
#
_symmetry.space_group_name_H-M   'P 1'
#
loop_
_entity.id
_entity.type
_entity.pdbx_description
1 polymer ?
#
loop_
_entity_poly.entity_id
_entity_poly.type
_entity_poly.pdbx_seq_one_letter_code
_entity_poly.pdbx_strand_id
1 'polypeptide(L)'
;MTLYLVENAIKSKDLVGNVTIRWDFMNISRDSYTANVTIFNYLKKQEAIEGPWELGWTWYEDEILLSTLSAKVSKQSNVLKFGECCNHRVTFVDLPQQTDDDQRIVANCCKGGVIPSWFREADLAKSSSSFQISVGQVGIKFHPPPLDVMLTTQGLEYVCDSLSEVMNTPGYL
;
A
#
# COMPACT_ATOMS: atom_id res chain seq x y z
N MET A 1 12.95 16.35 1.42
CA MET A 1 11.58 16.53 0.89
C MET A 1 10.99 15.14 0.85
N THR A 2 9.98 14.87 1.67
CA THR A 2 9.26 13.60 1.66
C THR A 2 7.98 13.82 0.88
N LEU A 3 7.79 13.04 -0.17
CA LEU A 3 6.58 13.08 -0.98
C LEU A 3 5.62 12.03 -0.45
N TYR A 4 4.37 12.42 -0.25
CA TYR A 4 3.30 11.53 0.14
C TYR A 4 2.24 11.49 -0.95
N LEU A 5 1.82 10.28 -1.29
CA LEU A 5 0.63 10.06 -2.10
C LEU A 5 -0.39 9.37 -1.23
N VAL A 6 -1.58 9.95 -1.15
CA VAL A 6 -2.67 9.49 -0.32
C VAL A 6 -3.82 9.16 -1.24
N GLU A 7 -4.31 7.93 -1.13
CA GLU A 7 -5.46 7.46 -1.87
C GLU A 7 -6.54 6.97 -0.92
N ASN A 8 -7.77 7.42 -1.15
CA ASN A 8 -8.92 6.95 -0.39
C ASN A 8 -9.52 5.75 -1.11
N ALA A 9 -9.96 4.78 -0.32
CA ALA A 9 -10.74 3.65 -0.79
C ALA A 9 -12.09 3.67 -0.07
N ILE A 10 -13.15 3.71 -0.87
CA ILE A 10 -14.53 3.66 -0.37
C ILE A 10 -15.03 2.22 -0.52
N LYS A 11 -15.60 1.68 0.55
CA LYS A 11 -16.17 0.33 0.54
C LYS A 11 -17.52 0.31 -0.17
N SER A 12 -17.84 -0.83 -0.80
CA SER A 12 -19.15 -1.12 -1.37
C SER A 12 -20.32 -0.84 -0.40
N LYS A 13 -21.12 0.18 -0.75
CA LYS A 13 -22.48 0.61 -0.34
C LYS A 13 -22.90 0.71 1.13
N ASP A 14 -22.34 -0.04 2.07
CA ASP A 14 -22.95 -0.19 3.42
C ASP A 14 -22.11 0.31 4.61
N LEU A 15 -20.89 0.81 4.38
CA LEU A 15 -20.05 1.39 5.43
C LEU A 15 -19.88 2.90 5.37
N VAL A 16 -19.78 3.51 6.55
CA VAL A 16 -19.43 4.91 6.74
C VAL A 16 -17.94 4.98 7.08
N GLY A 17 -17.19 5.91 6.48
CA GLY A 17 -15.74 6.08 6.68
C GLY A 17 -14.94 5.78 5.43
N ASN A 18 -13.61 5.70 5.56
CA ASN A 18 -12.69 5.46 4.45
C ASN A 18 -11.51 4.59 4.89
N VAL A 19 -10.93 3.88 3.94
CA VAL A 19 -9.58 3.31 4.07
C VAL A 19 -8.64 4.25 3.33
N THR A 20 -7.47 4.52 3.89
CA THR A 20 -6.48 5.39 3.27
C THR A 20 -5.21 4.61 3.02
N ILE A 21 -4.72 4.63 1.78
CA ILE A 21 -3.45 4.03 1.41
C ILE A 21 -2.46 5.17 1.16
N ARG A 22 -1.30 5.10 1.80
CA ARG A 22 -0.29 6.14 1.73
C ARG A 22 1.05 5.58 1.27
N TRP A 23 1.65 6.21 0.28
CA TRP A 23 3.03 5.95 -0.14
C TRP A 23 3.93 7.06 0.39
N ASP A 24 4.82 6.69 1.31
CA ASP A 24 5.85 7.56 1.86
C ASP A 24 7.14 7.32 1.05
N PHE A 25 7.40 8.12 0.02
CA PHE A 25 8.59 7.96 -0.84
C PHE A 25 9.86 8.43 -0.13
N MET A 26 10.88 7.59 -0.20
CA MET A 26 12.18 7.73 0.43
C MET A 26 13.28 7.42 -0.59
N ASN A 27 14.45 8.02 -0.42
CA ASN A 27 15.63 7.72 -1.23
C ASN A 27 15.36 7.76 -2.76
N ILE A 28 14.52 8.71 -3.21
CA ILE A 28 14.23 8.89 -4.63
C ILE A 28 15.53 9.25 -5.35
N SER A 29 15.89 8.45 -6.34
CA SER A 29 17.03 8.63 -7.22
C SER A 29 16.55 8.78 -8.67
N ARG A 30 17.49 8.87 -9.63
CA ARG A 30 17.14 8.99 -11.05
C ARG A 30 16.42 7.77 -11.61
N ASP A 31 16.73 6.57 -11.13
CA ASP A 31 16.23 5.32 -11.72
C ASP A 31 15.53 4.41 -10.68
N SER A 32 15.42 4.85 -9.43
CA SER A 32 14.85 4.05 -8.36
C SER A 32 14.29 4.90 -7.22
N TYR A 33 13.40 4.31 -6.42
CA TYR A 33 13.01 4.85 -5.13
C TYR A 33 12.75 3.71 -4.15
N THR A 34 12.73 4.06 -2.86
CA THR A 34 12.15 3.22 -1.81
C THR A 34 10.86 3.88 -1.34
N ALA A 35 9.82 3.13 -0.99
CA ALA A 35 8.62 3.70 -0.40
C ALA A 35 8.08 2.83 0.71
N ASN A 36 7.60 3.44 1.79
CA ASN A 36 6.76 2.75 2.75
C ASN A 36 5.31 2.90 2.30
N VAL A 37 4.63 1.77 2.11
CA VAL A 37 3.22 1.73 1.77
C VAL A 37 2.46 1.41 3.05
N THR A 38 1.54 2.29 3.45
CA THR A 38 0.78 2.15 4.69
C THR A 38 -0.72 2.19 4.41
N ILE A 39 -1.44 1.19 4.91
CA ILE A 39 -2.90 1.11 4.89
C ILE A 39 -3.41 1.59 6.25
N PHE A 40 -4.27 2.62 6.26
CA PHE A 40 -4.94 3.16 7.44
C PHE A 40 -6.43 2.84 7.41
N ASN A 41 -6.98 2.38 8.54
CA ASN A 41 -8.40 2.09 8.66
C ASN A 41 -9.14 3.21 9.42
N TYR A 42 -9.93 4.02 8.70
CA TYR A 42 -10.84 5.03 9.26
C TYR A 42 -12.33 4.67 9.06
N LEU A 43 -12.67 3.38 9.04
CA LEU A 43 -14.07 2.93 8.96
C LEU A 43 -14.83 3.25 10.25
N LYS A 44 -15.90 4.04 10.14
CA LYS A 44 -16.79 4.47 11.22
C LYS A 44 -17.84 3.40 11.49
N LYS A 45 -17.45 2.37 12.25
CA LYS A 45 -18.31 1.40 12.99
C LYS A 45 -17.49 0.38 13.76
N GLN A 46 -16.22 0.70 14.05
CA GLN A 46 -15.24 -0.22 14.66
C GLN A 46 -14.94 -1.48 13.83
N GLU A 47 -15.33 -1.49 12.55
CA GLU A 47 -15.01 -2.61 11.65
C GLU A 47 -13.52 -2.68 11.38
N ALA A 48 -12.93 -3.85 11.66
CA ALA A 48 -11.57 -4.14 11.27
C ALA A 48 -11.54 -4.52 9.78
N ILE A 49 -10.45 -4.17 9.10
CA ILE A 49 -10.08 -4.79 7.83
C ILE A 49 -9.56 -6.17 8.20
N GLU A 50 -10.30 -7.22 7.86
CA GLU A 50 -9.93 -8.60 8.18
C GLU A 50 -8.99 -9.18 7.12
N GLY A 51 -7.96 -9.90 7.57
CA GLY A 51 -6.99 -10.53 6.70
C GLY A 51 -7.46 -11.87 6.13
N PRO A 52 -6.75 -12.41 5.13
CA PRO A 52 -5.67 -11.76 4.40
C PRO A 52 -6.19 -10.64 3.52
N TRP A 53 -5.50 -9.50 3.54
CA TRP A 53 -5.73 -8.43 2.58
C TRP A 53 -4.76 -8.58 1.40
N GLU A 54 -5.24 -8.24 0.20
CA GLU A 54 -4.42 -8.05 -0.99
C GLU A 54 -4.50 -6.59 -1.42
N LEU A 55 -3.36 -5.93 -1.55
CA LEU A 55 -3.25 -4.57 -2.08
C LEU A 55 -2.54 -4.64 -3.42
N GLY A 56 -3.20 -4.21 -4.49
CA GLY A 56 -2.63 -4.19 -5.82
C GLY A 56 -2.82 -2.87 -6.54
N TRP A 57 -1.91 -2.61 -7.48
CA TRP A 57 -1.93 -1.42 -8.31
C TRP A 57 -1.09 -1.62 -9.58
N THR A 58 -1.22 -0.69 -10.52
CA THR A 58 -0.45 -0.66 -11.76
C THR A 58 0.52 0.51 -11.73
N TRP A 59 1.79 0.25 -12.06
CA TRP A 59 2.78 1.31 -12.27
C TRP A 59 2.48 2.11 -13.53
N TYR A 60 2.84 3.39 -13.54
CA TYR A 60 2.53 4.30 -14.66
C TYR A 60 3.41 4.01 -15.89
N GLU A 61 4.64 3.60 -15.65
CA GLU A 61 5.68 3.35 -16.65
C GLU A 61 6.21 1.92 -16.52
N ASP A 62 7.37 1.64 -17.12
CA ASP A 62 8.07 0.35 -17.07
C ASP A 62 8.73 0.07 -15.71
N GLU A 63 8.13 0.51 -14.61
CA GLU A 63 8.69 0.34 -13.27
C GLU A 63 8.72 -1.14 -12.86
N ILE A 64 9.82 -1.54 -12.23
CA ILE A 64 10.03 -2.91 -11.74
C ILE A 64 10.20 -2.92 -10.23
N LEU A 65 9.51 -3.86 -9.57
CA LEU A 65 9.76 -4.14 -8.16
C LEU A 65 11.11 -4.85 -8.00
N LEU A 66 12.03 -4.22 -7.28
CA LEU A 66 13.36 -4.76 -6.99
C LEU A 66 13.37 -5.63 -5.72
N SER A 67 12.69 -5.16 -4.67
CA SER A 67 12.61 -5.88 -3.40
C SER A 67 11.42 -5.41 -2.55
N THR A 68 11.03 -6.26 -1.60
CA THR A 68 10.05 -5.95 -0.56
C THR A 68 10.66 -6.23 0.81
N LEU A 69 10.24 -5.46 1.80
CA LEU A 69 10.37 -5.82 3.21
C LEU A 69 8.97 -5.93 3.79
N SER A 70 8.74 -6.90 4.67
CA SER A 70 7.53 -6.93 5.49
C SER A 70 6.21 -7.13 4.69
N ALA A 71 6.29 -7.53 3.41
CA ALA A 71 5.15 -8.00 2.61
C ALA A 71 5.60 -9.05 1.59
N LYS A 72 4.68 -9.94 1.21
CA LYS A 72 4.90 -10.92 0.14
C LYS A 72 4.19 -10.49 -1.14
N VAL A 73 4.88 -10.65 -2.26
CA VAL A 73 4.30 -10.48 -3.58
C VAL A 73 3.46 -11.71 -3.91
N SER A 74 2.15 -11.53 -4.09
CA SER A 74 1.22 -12.59 -4.49
C SER A 74 1.20 -12.76 -6.01
N LYS A 75 1.14 -11.64 -6.73
CA LYS A 75 1.18 -11.61 -8.20
C LYS A 75 2.04 -10.43 -8.66
N GLN A 76 2.90 -10.71 -9.63
CA GLN A 76 3.62 -9.68 -10.38
C GLN A 76 3.60 -10.10 -11.84
N SER A 77 2.95 -9.30 -12.69
CA SER A 77 2.97 -9.51 -14.13
C SER A 77 4.05 -8.66 -14.78
N ASN A 78 5.29 -9.13 -14.74
CA ASN A 78 6.38 -8.56 -15.56
C ASN A 78 6.54 -9.42 -16.81
N VAL A 79 5.58 -9.36 -17.75
CA VAL A 79 5.72 -10.12 -19.00
C VAL A 79 6.55 -9.29 -19.99
N LEU A 80 7.87 -9.45 -19.93
CA LEU A 80 8.76 -9.13 -21.05
C LEU A 80 8.64 -10.26 -22.10
N LYS A 81 7.50 -10.34 -22.80
CA LYS A 81 7.39 -11.06 -24.06
C LYS A 81 7.11 -10.05 -25.17
N PHE A 82 8.03 -9.98 -26.12
CA PHE A 82 7.84 -9.29 -27.40
C PHE A 82 6.50 -9.68 -28.02
N GLY A 83 5.47 -8.84 -27.88
CA GLY A 83 4.24 -8.95 -28.67
C GLY A 83 2.90 -8.74 -27.96
N GLU A 84 2.81 -8.80 -26.63
CA GLU A 84 1.55 -8.53 -25.90
C GLU A 84 1.81 -7.55 -24.75
N CYS A 85 1.10 -6.42 -24.79
CA CYS A 85 1.34 -5.22 -23.99
C CYS A 85 1.27 -5.50 -22.48
N CYS A 86 2.28 -4.96 -21.79
CA CYS A 86 2.63 -5.11 -20.39
C CYS A 86 1.54 -4.57 -19.47
N ASN A 87 1.08 -5.42 -18.54
CA ASN A 87 0.30 -4.94 -17.40
C ASN A 87 1.27 -4.93 -16.21
N HIS A 88 1.88 -3.79 -15.86
CA HIS A 88 2.80 -3.67 -14.71
C HIS A 88 2.07 -3.68 -13.37
N ARG A 89 1.07 -4.55 -13.26
CA ARG A 89 0.29 -4.73 -12.06
C ARG A 89 1.07 -5.57 -11.07
N VAL A 90 1.16 -5.04 -9.86
CA VAL A 90 1.73 -5.72 -8.70
C VAL A 90 0.65 -5.92 -7.67
N THR A 91 0.71 -7.03 -6.92
CA THR A 91 -0.22 -7.30 -5.82
C THR A 91 0.55 -7.88 -4.65
N PHE A 92 0.45 -7.19 -3.52
CA PHE A 92 1.04 -7.54 -2.24
C PHE A 92 -0.04 -8.17 -1.37
N VAL A 93 0.34 -9.18 -0.61
CA VAL A 93 -0.51 -9.81 0.38
C VAL A 93 0.07 -9.67 1.76
N ASP A 94 -0.82 -9.60 2.74
CA ASP A 94 -0.44 -9.66 4.13
C ASP A 94 0.41 -10.90 4.42
N LEU A 95 1.45 -10.72 5.22
CA LEU A 95 2.21 -11.83 5.77
C LEU A 95 1.49 -12.31 7.05
N PRO A 96 1.18 -13.62 7.17
CA PRO A 96 0.71 -14.16 8.44
C PRO A 96 1.75 -13.83 9.52
N GLN A 97 1.28 -13.68 10.76
CA GLN A 97 2.12 -13.32 11.90
C GLN A 97 3.32 -14.28 11.97
N GLN A 98 4.49 -13.80 11.55
CA GLN A 98 5.70 -14.61 11.58
C GLN A 98 6.22 -14.67 13.01
N THR A 99 6.60 -15.87 13.42
CA THR A 99 7.18 -16.18 14.73
C THR A 99 8.65 -15.78 14.86
N ASP A 100 9.28 -15.27 13.80
CA ASP A 100 10.68 -14.85 13.79
C ASP A 100 10.81 -13.33 13.77
N ASP A 101 11.47 -12.78 14.80
CA ASP A 101 11.59 -11.33 15.07
C ASP A 101 12.37 -10.58 13.96
N ASP A 102 13.19 -11.29 13.18
CA ASP A 102 14.13 -10.71 12.20
C ASP A 102 13.47 -10.08 10.96
N GLN A 103 12.16 -10.31 10.72
CA GLN A 103 11.43 -9.70 9.59
C GLN A 103 10.55 -8.49 9.99
N ARG A 104 10.59 -8.05 11.26
CA ARG A 104 9.89 -6.85 11.75
C ARG A 104 10.66 -5.57 11.47
N ILE A 105 11.25 -5.46 10.27
CA ILE A 105 12.11 -4.35 9.85
C ILE A 105 11.28 -3.07 9.62
N VAL A 106 10.01 -3.22 9.22
CA VAL A 106 9.08 -2.10 9.01
C VAL A 106 8.13 -1.95 10.20
N ALA A 107 8.03 -0.75 10.75
CA ALA A 107 7.07 -0.43 11.81
C ALA A 107 5.63 -0.73 11.37
N ASN A 108 4.78 -1.19 12.28
CA ASN A 108 3.37 -1.55 12.01
C ASN A 108 3.14 -2.68 10.99
N CYS A 109 4.16 -3.45 10.60
CA CYS A 109 3.97 -4.66 9.81
C CYS A 109 3.35 -5.83 10.61
N CYS A 110 2.79 -6.81 9.89
CA CYS A 110 2.84 -8.23 10.28
C CYS A 110 1.93 -8.56 11.46
N LYS A 111 0.72 -7.97 11.48
CA LYS A 111 -0.24 -8.10 12.59
C LYS A 111 -1.27 -9.23 12.37
N GLY A 112 -0.95 -10.22 11.55
CA GLY A 112 -1.88 -11.29 11.20
C GLY A 112 -3.07 -10.82 10.39
N GLY A 113 -2.87 -9.77 9.59
CA GLY A 113 -3.83 -9.32 8.57
C GLY A 113 -5.02 -8.52 9.07
N VAL A 114 -5.18 -8.35 10.38
CA VAL A 114 -6.28 -7.55 10.93
C VAL A 114 -5.81 -6.12 11.19
N ILE A 115 -6.45 -5.15 10.54
CA ILE A 115 -6.23 -3.72 10.77
C ILE A 115 -7.46 -3.16 11.49
N PRO A 116 -7.42 -2.97 12.82
CA PRO A 116 -8.56 -2.43 13.56
C PRO A 116 -8.86 -1.00 13.12
N SER A 117 -10.12 -0.58 13.28
CA SER A 117 -10.51 0.80 12.98
C SER A 117 -9.92 1.77 13.99
N TRP A 118 -9.45 2.93 13.51
CA TRP A 118 -9.00 4.03 14.36
C TRP A 118 -10.08 4.48 15.35
N PHE A 119 -11.35 4.42 14.97
CA PHE A 119 -12.45 4.77 15.88
C PHE A 119 -12.64 3.76 17.03
N ARG A 120 -12.03 2.58 16.94
CA ARG A 120 -12.01 1.57 18.01
C ARG A 120 -10.78 1.72 18.90
N GLU A 121 -9.61 1.92 18.31
CA GLU A 121 -8.33 1.91 19.04
C GLU A 121 -7.90 3.30 19.52
N ALA A 122 -8.31 4.37 18.84
CA ALA A 122 -7.77 5.73 18.99
C ALA A 122 -6.23 5.80 18.86
N ASP A 123 -5.63 4.89 18.09
CA ASP A 123 -4.18 4.75 17.89
C ASP A 123 -3.88 4.42 16.42
N LEU A 124 -3.17 5.33 15.73
CA LEU A 124 -2.81 5.19 14.32
C LEU A 124 -1.82 4.04 14.08
N ALA A 125 -0.89 3.82 15.01
CA ALA A 125 0.08 2.74 14.88
C ALA A 125 -0.65 1.41 14.94
N LYS A 126 -1.64 1.24 15.80
CA LYS A 126 -2.48 0.03 15.86
C LYS A 126 -3.39 -0.11 14.64
N SER A 127 -3.97 1.00 14.19
CA SER A 127 -4.97 1.06 13.11
C SER A 127 -4.37 1.18 11.70
N SER A 128 -3.12 0.74 11.56
CA SER A 128 -2.41 0.70 10.29
C SER A 128 -1.59 -0.57 10.11
N SER A 129 -1.34 -0.90 8.84
CA SER A 129 -0.37 -1.90 8.42
C SER A 129 0.56 -1.32 7.37
N SER A 130 1.86 -1.57 7.48
CA SER A 130 2.86 -1.00 6.59
C SER A 130 3.85 -2.05 6.07
N PHE A 131 4.32 -1.85 4.86
CA PHE A 131 5.41 -2.59 4.25
C PHE A 131 6.29 -1.66 3.41
N GLN A 132 7.49 -2.10 3.06
CA GLN A 132 8.41 -1.32 2.25
C GLN A 132 8.63 -1.97 0.90
N ILE A 133 8.75 -1.14 -0.12
CA ILE A 133 9.10 -1.54 -1.48
C ILE A 133 10.32 -0.78 -1.95
N SER A 134 11.16 -1.42 -2.76
CA SER A 134 12.16 -0.76 -3.59
C SER A 134 11.82 -0.99 -5.05
N VAL A 135 11.77 0.09 -5.82
CA VAL A 135 11.33 0.10 -7.22
C VAL A 135 12.44 0.68 -8.09
N GLY A 136 12.62 0.12 -9.28
CA GLY A 136 13.57 0.57 -10.29
C GLY A 136 12.88 0.87 -11.61
N GLN A 137 13.64 1.37 -12.60
CA GLN A 137 13.13 1.75 -13.93
C GLN A 137 12.07 2.87 -13.90
N VAL A 138 12.18 3.76 -12.92
CA VAL A 138 11.29 4.92 -12.70
C VAL A 138 11.43 5.97 -13.82
N GLY A 139 12.57 5.98 -14.52
CA GLY A 139 12.87 6.93 -15.58
C GLY A 139 13.22 8.34 -15.08
N ILE A 140 13.50 9.24 -16.02
CA ILE A 140 14.12 10.55 -15.76
C ILE A 140 13.17 11.51 -15.01
N LYS A 141 11.86 11.26 -15.06
CA LYS A 141 10.83 12.01 -14.34
C LYS A 141 10.06 11.04 -13.45
N PHE A 142 10.13 11.28 -12.14
CA PHE A 142 9.27 10.57 -11.20
C PHE A 142 7.81 10.95 -11.47
N HIS A 143 7.01 9.99 -11.88
CA HIS A 143 5.55 10.10 -11.96
C HIS A 143 4.97 9.46 -10.71
N PRO A 144 4.17 10.18 -9.90
CA PRO A 144 3.60 9.62 -8.67
C PRO A 144 2.72 8.40 -8.99
N PRO A 145 3.06 7.19 -8.49
CA PRO A 145 2.18 6.03 -8.56
C PRO A 145 1.15 6.03 -7.42
N PRO A 146 0.02 5.30 -7.52
CA PRO A 146 -0.30 4.33 -8.57
C PRO A 146 -1.58 4.63 -9.37
N LEU A 147 -1.75 3.87 -10.47
CA LEU A 147 -3.03 3.72 -11.17
C LEU A 147 -3.74 2.45 -10.69
N ASP A 148 -5.07 2.43 -10.78
CA ASP A 148 -5.93 1.27 -10.53
C ASP A 148 -5.68 0.58 -9.17
N VAL A 149 -5.57 1.38 -8.11
CA VAL A 149 -5.37 0.86 -6.77
C VAL A 149 -6.61 0.12 -6.30
N MET A 150 -6.37 -1.10 -5.81
CA MET A 150 -7.42 -2.00 -5.38
C MET A 150 -6.96 -2.70 -4.11
N LEU A 151 -7.75 -2.55 -3.04
CA LEU A 151 -7.58 -3.29 -1.80
C LEU A 151 -8.71 -4.29 -1.68
N THR A 152 -8.38 -5.57 -1.52
CA THR A 152 -9.35 -6.64 -1.31
C THR A 152 -9.09 -7.35 -0.01
N THR A 153 -10.16 -7.79 0.66
CA THR A 153 -10.10 -8.66 1.83
C THR A 153 -11.05 -9.83 1.67
N GLN A 154 -11.08 -10.76 2.63
CA GLN A 154 -12.12 -11.79 2.64
C GLN A 154 -13.52 -11.14 2.64
N GLY A 155 -14.20 -11.27 1.51
CA GLY A 155 -15.58 -10.83 1.33
C GLY A 155 -15.78 -9.35 0.97
N LEU A 156 -14.73 -8.53 0.89
CA LEU A 156 -14.87 -7.09 0.63
C LEU A 156 -13.86 -6.59 -0.40
N GLU A 157 -14.30 -5.70 -1.26
CA GLU A 157 -13.48 -4.99 -2.24
C GLU A 157 -13.61 -3.48 -1.99
N TYR A 158 -12.47 -2.81 -1.94
CA TYR A 158 -12.34 -1.38 -1.79
C TYR A 158 -11.72 -0.83 -3.07
N VAL A 159 -12.51 -0.02 -3.78
CA VAL A 159 -12.07 0.68 -4.98
C VAL A 159 -11.59 2.06 -4.57
N CYS A 160 -10.41 2.42 -5.03
CA CYS A 160 -9.83 3.71 -4.79
C CYS A 160 -10.32 4.75 -5.79
N ASP A 161 -10.62 5.97 -5.30
CA ASP A 161 -11.37 6.98 -6.04
C ASP A 161 -10.63 8.31 -6.23
N SER A 162 -9.73 8.68 -5.32
CA SER A 162 -8.96 9.93 -5.43
C SER A 162 -7.54 9.81 -4.91
N LEU A 163 -6.56 10.11 -5.76
CA LEU A 163 -5.15 10.30 -5.39
C LEU A 163 -4.90 11.78 -5.04
N SER A 164 -4.20 12.02 -3.94
CA SER A 164 -3.80 13.36 -3.50
C SER A 164 -2.32 13.40 -3.15
N GLU A 165 -1.63 14.43 -3.68
CA GLU A 165 -0.24 14.71 -3.36
C GLU A 165 -0.17 15.61 -2.13
N VAL A 166 0.58 15.18 -1.11
CA VAL A 166 0.76 15.96 0.11
C VAL A 166 2.24 16.29 0.28
N MET A 167 2.60 17.56 0.09
CA MET A 167 4.00 18.04 0.13
C MET A 167 4.53 18.37 1.54
N ASN A 168 3.77 18.10 2.60
CA ASN A 168 4.21 18.33 3.99
C ASN A 168 3.66 17.24 4.91
N THR A 169 4.43 16.84 5.92
CA THR A 169 3.89 16.11 7.07
C THR A 169 2.77 16.95 7.71
N PRO A 170 1.53 16.47 7.83
CA PRO A 170 0.75 16.84 9.00
C PRO A 170 1.60 16.35 10.17
N GLY A 171 2.09 17.28 10.99
CA GLY A 171 2.68 16.92 12.27
C GLY A 171 1.74 15.92 12.94
N TYR A 172 2.32 14.83 13.43
CA TYR A 172 1.67 13.98 14.43
C TYR A 172 1.10 14.94 15.49
N LEU A 173 -0.23 15.11 15.48
CA LEU A 173 -0.97 15.71 16.59
C LEU A 173 -1.27 14.61 17.60
#